data_AF-A0A6F8YZR1-F1
#
_entry.id   AF-A0A6F8YZR1-F1
#
_cell.length_a   1.000
_cell.length_b   1.000
_cell.length_c   1.000
_cell.angle_alpha   90.00
_cell.angle_beta   90.00
_cell.angle_gamma   90.00
#
_symmetry.space_group_name_H-M   'P 1'
#
loop_
_entity.id
_entity.type
_entity.pdbx_description
1 polymer ?
#
loop_
_entity_poly.entity_id
_entity_poly.type
_entity_poly.pdbx_seq_one_letter_code
_entity_poly.pdbx_strand_id
1 'polypeptide(L)'
;MANGAFYFGLVRALAESDRPLWSQMSFSAAEENFHTCARHGIAATVFWPGLGYLPVTELVLRRLLPLARDGLDAWQVDPGERDRLLTIIERRCLTARNGATWQADTLHALEDEHHLARPDALRAVLQRYIPLMHANTPVHDWPVD
;
A
#
# COMPACT_ATOMS: atom_id res chain seq x y z
N MET A 1 -4.07 8.53 -7.70
CA MET A 1 -3.95 7.73 -8.93
C MET A 1 -3.17 6.43 -8.74
N ALA A 2 -2.01 6.41 -8.06
CA ALA A 2 -1.19 5.20 -7.88
C ALA A 2 -1.96 3.97 -7.34
N ASN A 3 -2.76 4.13 -6.28
CA ASN A 3 -3.59 3.03 -5.74
C ASN A 3 -4.57 2.49 -6.77
N GLY A 4 -5.16 3.38 -7.59
CA GLY A 4 -6.09 3.01 -8.64
C GLY A 4 -5.40 2.20 -9.74
N ALA A 5 -4.25 2.68 -10.25
CA ALA A 5 -3.47 1.95 -11.24
C ALA A 5 -3.10 0.55 -10.76
N PHE A 6 -2.62 0.43 -9.52
CA PHE A 6 -2.29 -0.87 -8.91
C PHE A 6 -3.52 -1.78 -8.78
N TYR A 7 -4.63 -1.27 -8.22
CA TYR A 7 -5.85 -2.04 -8.03
C TYR A 7 -6.41 -2.54 -9.36
N PHE A 8 -6.56 -1.65 -10.34
CA PHE A 8 -7.17 -1.99 -11.61
C PHE A 8 -6.29 -2.89 -12.47
N GLY A 9 -4.97 -2.66 -12.47
CA GLY A 9 -4.01 -3.58 -13.10
C GLY A 9 -4.11 -4.98 -12.51
N LEU A 10 -4.16 -5.10 -11.17
CA LEU A 10 -4.34 -6.39 -10.51
C LEU A 10 -5.66 -7.06 -10.85
N VAL A 11 -6.77 -6.33 -10.78
CA VAL A 11 -8.10 -6.87 -11.09
C VAL A 11 -8.12 -7.40 -12.53
N ARG A 12 -7.54 -6.65 -13.48
CA ARG A 12 -7.44 -7.07 -14.88
C ARG A 12 -6.64 -8.37 -15.02
N ALA A 13 -5.44 -8.42 -14.47
CA ALA A 13 -4.57 -9.60 -14.56
C ALA A 13 -5.16 -10.84 -13.85
N LEU A 14 -5.78 -10.65 -12.68
CA LEU A 14 -6.37 -11.76 -11.91
C LEU A 14 -7.66 -12.29 -12.54
N ALA A 15 -8.48 -11.42 -13.14
CA ALA A 15 -9.72 -11.82 -13.80
C ALA A 15 -9.47 -12.66 -15.06
N GLU A 16 -8.33 -12.47 -15.73
CA GLU A 16 -7.95 -13.18 -16.96
C GLU A 16 -6.95 -14.31 -16.72
N SER A 17 -6.61 -14.61 -15.47
CA SER A 17 -5.68 -15.69 -15.14
C SER A 17 -6.26 -17.06 -15.47
N ASP A 18 -5.54 -17.83 -16.30
CA ASP A 18 -5.89 -19.22 -16.65
C ASP A 18 -6.11 -20.12 -15.42
N ARG A 19 -5.39 -19.84 -14.33
CA ARG A 19 -5.59 -20.47 -13.03
C ARG A 19 -6.07 -19.43 -12.03
N PRO A 20 -7.38 -19.34 -11.78
CA PRO A 20 -7.94 -18.32 -10.91
C PRO A 20 -7.47 -18.44 -9.45
N LEU A 21 -7.34 -17.32 -8.75
CA LEU A 21 -6.87 -17.30 -7.37
C LEU A 21 -7.80 -18.06 -6.41
N TRP A 22 -9.12 -17.97 -6.61
CA TRP A 22 -10.11 -18.67 -5.78
C TRP A 22 -10.06 -20.20 -5.91
N SER A 23 -9.40 -20.73 -6.93
CA SER A 23 -9.12 -22.18 -7.06
C SER A 23 -7.86 -22.62 -6.30
N GLN A 24 -7.07 -21.68 -5.80
CA GLN A 24 -5.75 -21.90 -5.18
C GLN A 24 -5.70 -21.47 -3.71
N MET A 25 -6.64 -20.62 -3.30
CA MET A 25 -6.78 -20.11 -1.94
C MET A 25 -8.21 -20.39 -1.45
N SER A 26 -8.33 -20.97 -0.26
CA SER A 26 -9.65 -21.09 0.38
C SER A 26 -10.17 -19.70 0.76
N PHE A 27 -11.49 -19.55 0.79
CA PHE A 27 -12.09 -18.31 1.28
C PHE A 27 -11.64 -17.97 2.72
N SER A 28 -11.51 -18.97 3.59
CA SER A 28 -11.01 -18.78 4.96
C SER A 28 -9.62 -18.14 5.02
N ALA A 29 -8.70 -18.55 4.14
CA ALA A 29 -7.37 -17.94 4.08
C ALA A 29 -7.44 -16.50 3.54
N ALA A 30 -8.34 -16.22 2.59
CA ALA A 30 -8.56 -14.86 2.10
C ALA A 30 -9.16 -13.94 3.18
N GLU A 31 -10.11 -14.45 3.97
CA GLU A 31 -10.72 -13.76 5.11
C GLU A 31 -9.70 -13.47 6.22
N GLU A 32 -8.86 -14.45 6.56
CA GLU A 32 -7.77 -14.27 7.52
C GLU A 32 -6.78 -13.20 7.06
N ASN A 33 -6.39 -13.22 5.78
CA ASN A 33 -5.53 -12.19 5.19
C ASN A 33 -6.17 -10.80 5.29
N PHE A 34 -7.48 -10.70 5.00
CA PHE A 34 -8.21 -9.44 5.06
C PHE A 34 -8.19 -8.85 6.48
N HIS A 35 -8.52 -9.65 7.49
CA HIS A 35 -8.50 -9.20 8.88
C HIS A 35 -7.08 -8.87 9.37
N THR A 36 -6.09 -9.65 8.96
CA THR A 36 -4.68 -9.40 9.30
C THR A 36 -4.20 -8.07 8.72
N CYS A 37 -4.50 -7.80 7.45
CA CYS A 37 -4.21 -6.52 6.81
C CYS A 37 -4.98 -5.35 7.46
N ALA A 38 -6.24 -5.54 7.85
CA ALA A 38 -7.02 -4.51 8.51
C ALA A 38 -6.43 -4.12 9.89
N ARG A 39 -5.83 -5.08 10.60
CA ARG A 39 -5.24 -4.85 11.93
C ARG A 39 -3.81 -4.33 11.88
N HIS A 40 -2.99 -4.87 10.98
CA HIS A 40 -1.55 -4.63 10.94
C HIS A 40 -1.09 -3.75 9.77
N GLY A 41 -1.99 -3.43 8.85
CA GLY A 41 -1.71 -2.58 7.70
C GLY A 41 -0.55 -3.10 6.87
N ILE A 42 0.40 -2.23 6.55
CA ILE A 42 1.56 -2.55 5.70
C ILE A 42 2.58 -3.48 6.38
N ALA A 43 2.48 -3.66 7.70
CA ALA A 43 3.31 -4.60 8.46
C ALA A 43 2.69 -6.00 8.56
N ALA A 44 1.55 -6.24 7.90
CA ALA A 44 0.88 -7.53 7.91
C ALA A 44 1.72 -8.63 7.22
N THR A 45 1.59 -9.84 7.75
CA THR A 45 2.05 -11.07 7.11
C THR A 45 0.84 -11.86 6.65
N VAL A 46 0.78 -12.25 5.39
CA VAL A 46 -0.39 -12.87 4.76
C VAL A 46 -0.01 -14.17 4.07
N PHE A 47 -0.97 -15.08 3.92
CA PHE A 47 -0.80 -16.29 3.13
C PHE A 47 -0.98 -15.99 1.63
N TRP A 48 -0.14 -16.55 0.77
CA TRP A 48 -0.34 -16.53 -0.69
C TRP A 48 -0.09 -17.92 -1.30
N PRO A 49 -0.89 -18.37 -2.29
CA PRO A 49 -0.75 -19.71 -2.83
C PRO A 49 0.60 -19.90 -3.53
N GLY A 50 1.26 -21.02 -3.22
CA GLY A 50 2.59 -21.33 -3.74
C GLY A 50 3.75 -20.58 -3.06
N LEU A 51 3.46 -19.62 -2.17
CA LEU A 51 4.48 -18.86 -1.43
C LEU A 51 4.37 -19.00 0.09
N GLY A 52 3.22 -19.46 0.60
CA GLY A 52 3.00 -19.56 2.04
C GLY A 52 2.80 -18.19 2.68
N TYR A 53 3.18 -18.06 3.95
CA TYR A 53 3.07 -16.80 4.69
C TYR A 53 4.27 -15.90 4.44
N LEU A 54 4.02 -14.65 4.05
CA LEU A 54 5.05 -13.65 3.79
C LEU A 54 4.57 -12.23 4.11
N PRO A 55 5.48 -11.27 4.37
CA PRO A 55 5.11 -9.88 4.54
C PRO A 55 4.36 -9.34 3.31
N VAL A 56 3.31 -8.56 3.54
CA VAL A 56 2.49 -8.01 2.45
C VAL A 56 3.32 -7.13 1.51
N THR A 57 4.32 -6.43 2.02
CA THR A 57 5.27 -5.64 1.21
C THR A 57 6.07 -6.53 0.27
N GLU A 58 6.53 -7.69 0.72
CA GLU A 58 7.24 -8.66 -0.12
C GLU A 58 6.32 -9.25 -1.19
N LEU A 59 5.10 -9.63 -0.81
CA LEU A 59 4.09 -10.10 -1.75
C LEU A 59 3.81 -9.06 -2.84
N VAL A 60 3.64 -7.79 -2.45
CA VAL A 60 3.39 -6.69 -3.38
C VAL A 60 4.56 -6.52 -4.34
N LEU A 61 5.79 -6.42 -3.81
CA LEU A 61 6.98 -6.16 -4.61
C LEU A 61 7.29 -7.29 -5.60
N ARG A 62 7.22 -8.54 -5.13
CA ARG A 62 7.69 -9.70 -5.91
C ARG A 62 6.64 -10.29 -6.83
N ARG A 63 5.35 -10.14 -6.52
CA ARG A 63 4.26 -10.81 -7.25
C ARG A 63 3.20 -9.84 -7.76
N LEU A 64 2.66 -8.98 -6.90
CA LEU A 64 1.49 -8.19 -7.28
C LEU A 64 1.83 -7.01 -8.18
N LEU A 65 3.00 -6.37 -8.02
CA LEU A 65 3.42 -5.29 -8.92
C LEU A 65 3.67 -5.77 -10.35
N PRO A 66 4.37 -6.90 -10.60
CA PRO A 66 4.43 -7.51 -11.93
C PRO A 66 3.04 -7.78 -12.53
N LEU A 67 2.13 -8.40 -11.77
CA LEU A 67 0.77 -8.66 -12.24
C LEU A 67 0.00 -7.37 -12.56
N ALA A 68 0.14 -6.33 -11.72
CA ALA A 68 -0.49 -5.05 -11.96
C ALA A 68 0.01 -4.40 -13.26
N ARG A 69 1.31 -4.51 -13.53
CA ARG A 69 1.94 -4.04 -14.77
C ARG A 69 1.34 -4.77 -15.98
N ASP A 70 1.29 -6.10 -15.95
CA ASP A 70 0.75 -6.91 -17.03
C ASP A 70 -0.73 -6.56 -17.32
N GLY A 71 -1.53 -6.34 -16.26
CA GLY A 71 -2.92 -5.95 -16.41
C GLY A 71 -3.10 -4.54 -17.00
N LEU A 72 -2.25 -3.57 -16.62
CA LEU A 72 -2.27 -2.24 -17.23
C LEU A 72 -1.81 -2.27 -18.70
N ASP A 73 -0.87 -3.16 -19.04
CA ASP A 73 -0.42 -3.37 -20.41
C ASP A 73 -1.52 -3.97 -21.28
N ALA A 74 -2.29 -4.91 -20.73
CA ALA A 74 -3.48 -5.46 -21.40
C ALA A 74 -4.56 -4.39 -21.65
N TRP A 75 -4.57 -3.30 -20.88
CA TRP A 75 -5.42 -2.13 -21.10
C TRP A 75 -4.78 -1.06 -21.97
N GLN A 76 -3.56 -1.27 -22.47
CA GLN A 76 -2.83 -0.33 -23.31
C GLN A 76 -2.61 1.03 -22.63
N VAL A 77 -2.46 1.03 -21.30
CA VAL A 77 -2.07 2.24 -20.56
C VAL A 77 -0.67 2.67 -21.00
N ASP A 78 -0.45 3.99 -21.13
CA ASP A 78 0.86 4.53 -21.47
C ASP A 78 1.96 3.99 -20.53
N PRO A 79 3.05 3.39 -21.06
CA PRO A 79 4.11 2.81 -20.24
C PRO A 79 4.76 3.79 -19.27
N GLY A 80 4.91 5.05 -19.65
CA GLY A 80 5.51 6.09 -18.80
C GLY A 80 4.62 6.40 -17.60
N GLU A 81 3.32 6.58 -17.82
CA GLU A 81 2.36 6.81 -16.75
C GLU A 81 2.18 5.58 -15.85
N ARG A 82 2.10 4.37 -16.45
CA ARG A 82 2.06 3.09 -15.74
C ARG A 82 3.26 2.97 -14.78
N ASP A 83 4.47 3.15 -15.29
CA ASP A 83 5.70 2.96 -14.51
C ASP A 83 5.81 3.99 -13.41
N ARG A 84 5.54 5.26 -13.72
CA ARG A 84 5.52 6.35 -12.74
C ARG A 84 4.56 6.04 -11.58
N LEU A 85 3.35 5.57 -11.87
CA LEU A 85 2.34 5.27 -10.85
C LEU A 85 2.68 4.01 -10.04
N LEU A 86 3.18 2.95 -10.68
CA LEU A 86 3.55 1.71 -9.98
C LEU A 86 4.82 1.88 -9.12
N THR A 87 5.78 2.69 -9.53
CA THR A 87 6.96 3.03 -8.70
C THR A 87 6.55 3.71 -7.40
N ILE A 88 5.45 4.47 -7.36
CA ILE A 88 4.95 5.04 -6.09
C ILE A 88 4.56 3.92 -5.10
N ILE A 89 3.92 2.85 -5.58
CA ILE A 89 3.55 1.71 -4.75
C ILE A 89 4.78 0.93 -4.31
N GLU A 90 5.72 0.68 -5.23
CA GLU A 90 7.02 0.07 -4.93
C GLU A 90 7.74 0.80 -3.79
N ARG A 91 7.88 2.13 -3.91
CA ARG A 91 8.56 2.94 -2.89
C ARG A 91 7.86 2.91 -1.54
N ARG A 92 6.52 2.92 -1.49
CA ARG A 92 5.76 2.77 -0.23
C ARG A 92 6.02 1.42 0.43
N CYS A 93 6.15 0.34 -0.35
CA CYS A 93 6.49 -0.98 0.18
C CYS A 93 7.94 -1.03 0.67
N LEU A 94 8.88 -0.42 -0.05
CA LEU A 94 10.30 -0.38 0.34
C LEU A 94 10.53 0.44 1.62
N THR A 95 9.82 1.55 1.80
CA THR A 95 9.95 2.41 2.98
C THR A 95 8.96 2.06 4.09
N ALA A 96 8.07 1.10 3.87
CA ALA A 96 6.91 0.80 4.73
C ALA A 96 6.06 2.05 5.07
N ARG A 97 6.10 3.10 4.24
CA ARG A 97 5.42 4.38 4.49
C ARG A 97 4.21 4.55 3.58
N ASN A 98 3.03 4.58 4.17
CA ASN A 98 1.78 4.95 3.53
C ASN A 98 1.07 6.04 4.37
N GLY A 99 -0.13 6.46 3.98
CA GLY A 99 -0.86 7.51 4.71
C GLY A 99 -1.16 7.15 6.17
N ALA A 100 -1.48 5.88 6.45
CA ALA A 100 -1.78 5.43 7.80
C ALA A 100 -0.52 5.38 8.67
N THR A 101 0.58 4.80 8.16
CA THR A 101 1.84 4.76 8.92
C THR A 101 2.42 6.15 9.12
N TRP A 102 2.39 7.01 8.10
CA TRP A 102 2.84 8.40 8.25
C TRP A 102 2.04 9.16 9.33
N GLN A 103 0.72 9.03 9.37
CA GLN A 103 -0.10 9.69 10.41
C GLN A 103 0.20 9.16 11.81
N ALA A 104 0.36 7.84 11.95
CA ALA A 104 0.69 7.21 13.23
C ALA A 104 2.09 7.60 13.72
N ASP A 105 3.09 7.53 12.84
CA ASP A 105 4.48 7.90 13.14
C ASP A 105 4.59 9.38 13.52
N THR A 106 3.92 10.27 12.76
CA THR A 106 3.89 11.71 13.07
C THR A 106 3.19 12.00 14.39
N LEU A 107 2.11 11.28 14.71
CA LEU A 107 1.43 11.42 16.00
C LEU A 107 2.35 11.02 17.15
N HIS A 108 3.02 9.87 17.04
CA HIS A 108 3.95 9.41 18.06
C HIS A 108 5.14 10.36 18.23
N ALA A 109 5.74 10.86 17.14
CA ALA A 109 6.81 11.85 17.22
C ALA A 109 6.37 13.15 17.95
N LEU A 110 5.15 13.62 17.68
CA LEU A 110 4.57 14.77 18.38
C LEU A 110 4.29 14.51 19.88
N GLU A 111 3.87 13.30 20.24
CA GLU A 111 3.64 12.91 21.64
C GLU A 111 4.97 12.69 22.38
N ASP A 112 5.93 12.01 21.76
CA ASP A 112 7.16 11.52 22.40
C ASP A 112 8.29 12.56 22.38
N GLU A 113 8.50 13.25 21.26
CA GLU A 113 9.62 14.19 21.09
C GLU A 113 9.22 15.62 21.41
N HIS A 114 7.99 16.01 21.08
CA HIS A 114 7.45 17.35 21.33
C HIS A 114 6.58 17.45 22.59
N HIS A 115 6.34 16.32 23.27
CA HIS A 115 5.56 16.25 24.52
C HIS A 115 4.17 16.89 24.43
N LEU A 116 3.54 16.85 23.25
CA LEU A 116 2.19 17.36 23.08
C LEU A 116 1.16 16.43 23.69
N ALA A 117 0.12 16.99 24.30
CA ALA A 117 -1.06 16.23 24.66
C ALA A 117 -1.77 15.72 23.39
N ARG A 118 -2.31 14.50 23.43
CA ARG A 118 -2.94 13.83 22.28
C ARG A 118 -3.92 14.70 21.47
N PRO A 119 -4.83 15.50 22.07
CA PRO A 119 -5.72 16.36 21.29
C PRO A 119 -4.99 17.43 20.47
N ASP A 120 -3.89 17.96 21.00
CA ASP A 120 -3.07 18.96 20.32
C ASP A 120 -2.21 18.30 19.23
N ALA A 121 -1.65 17.13 19.53
CA ALA A 121 -0.90 16.33 18.56
C ALA A 121 -1.76 15.93 17.35
N LEU A 122 -3.00 15.47 17.56
CA LEU A 122 -3.94 15.15 16.46
C LEU A 122 -4.27 16.37 15.59
N ARG A 123 -4.45 17.54 16.20
CA ARG A 123 -4.66 18.80 15.46
C ARG A 123 -3.42 19.15 14.63
N ALA A 124 -2.23 18.99 15.19
CA ALA A 124 -0.97 19.22 14.49
C ALA A 124 -0.74 18.24 13.33
N VAL A 125 -1.06 16.94 13.49
CA VAL A 125 -1.02 15.96 12.38
C VAL A 125 -1.89 16.43 11.21
N LEU A 126 -3.12 16.88 11.48
CA LEU A 126 -4.01 17.38 10.42
C LEU A 126 -3.46 18.65 9.76
N GLN A 127 -2.95 19.59 10.54
CA GLN A 127 -2.34 20.82 10.03
C GLN A 127 -1.13 20.55 9.12
N ARG A 128 -0.32 19.54 9.44
CA ARG A 128 0.80 19.07 8.61
C ARG A 128 0.34 18.31 7.37
N TYR A 129 -0.70 17.48 7.50
CA TYR A 129 -1.24 16.68 6.40
C TYR A 129 -1.77 17.53 5.24
N ILE A 130 -2.50 18.61 5.53
CA ILE A 130 -3.15 19.45 4.51
C ILE A 130 -2.19 19.95 3.42
N PRO A 131 -1.08 20.67 3.75
CA PRO A 131 -0.16 21.15 2.72
C PRO A 131 0.56 20.01 1.99
N LEU A 132 0.89 18.91 2.67
CA LEU A 132 1.55 17.74 2.06
C LEU A 132 0.64 17.04 1.04
N MET A 133 -0.65 16.91 1.36
CA MET A 133 -1.64 16.35 0.43
C MET A 133 -1.78 17.20 -0.84
N HIS A 134 -1.70 18.53 -0.70
CA HIS A 134 -1.76 19.45 -1.84
C HIS A 134 -0.44 19.55 -2.64
N ALA A 135 0.70 19.20 -2.05
CA ALA A 135 2.00 19.27 -2.71
C ALA A 135 2.16 18.25 -3.85
N ASN A 136 1.25 17.28 -3.96
CA ASN A 136 1.28 16.21 -4.95
C ASN A 136 2.58 15.37 -4.92
N THR A 137 3.29 15.39 -3.79
CA THR A 137 4.44 14.53 -3.52
C THR A 137 3.94 13.20 -2.96
N PRO A 138 4.57 12.07 -3.34
CA PRO A 138 4.22 10.79 -2.76
C PRO A 138 4.45 10.74 -1.25
N VAL A 139 3.52 10.14 -0.50
CA VAL A 139 3.60 10.01 0.97
C VAL A 139 4.88 9.35 1.50
N HIS A 140 5.54 8.51 0.70
CA HIS A 140 6.80 7.90 1.11
C HIS A 140 7.96 8.91 1.21
N ASP A 141 7.81 10.10 0.63
CA ASP A 141 8.78 11.20 0.68
C ASP A 141 8.44 12.25 1.75
N TRP A 142 7.31 12.09 2.46
CA TRP A 142 6.89 13.08 3.45
C TRP A 142 7.75 13.00 4.70
N PRO A 143 8.10 14.15 5.32
CA PRO A 143 8.87 14.18 6.57
C PRO A 143 8.03 13.63 7.73
N VAL A 144 8.69 13.02 8.69
CA VAL A 144 8.14 12.74 10.02
C VAL A 144 8.92 13.66 10.96
N ASP A 145 8.20 14.53 11.66
CA ASP A 145 8.72 15.50 12.61
C ASP A 145 8.26 15.15 14.02
#